data_AF-A0A7F8QKT5-F1
#
_entry.id   AF-A0A7F8QKT5-F1
#
_cell.length_a   1.000
_cell.length_b   1.000
_cell.length_c   1.000
_cell.angle_alpha   90.00
_cell.angle_beta   90.00
_cell.angle_gamma   90.00
#
_symmetry.space_group_name_H-M   'P 1'
#
loop_
_entity.id
_entity.type
_entity.pdbx_description
1 polymer ?
#
loop_
_entity_poly.entity_id
_entity_poly.type
_entity_poly.pdbx_seq_one_letter_code
_entity_poly.pdbx_strand_id
1 'polypeptide(L)'
;MATNESIGIFSSASLAVEYVDSLLPENPLQEPFKNAWNYMLNNYTKFQIATWGSLIVHEVLYFLFCLPGFLFQFIPYMKKFKIQKDKPETWENQWKCFKVLLFNHFCIQLPLICGTYYFTEYFAPFGMEAEYAHPLETLILGTGFFIGIMLLCDHVILLWAWVTIRLIETVDVHR
;
A
#
# COMPACT_ATOMS: atom_id res chain seq x y z
N MET A 1 -39.50 2.24 -1.53
CA MET A 1 -39.49 0.77 -1.37
C MET A 1 -38.07 0.17 -1.31
N ALA A 2 -37.01 0.92 -1.63
CA ALA A 2 -35.62 0.44 -1.56
C ALA A 2 -34.95 0.45 -0.16
N THR A 3 -35.54 1.13 0.83
CA THR A 3 -34.97 1.30 2.17
C THR A 3 -35.10 0.08 3.08
N ASN A 4 -36.08 -0.80 2.84
CA ASN A 4 -36.30 -1.97 3.71
C ASN A 4 -35.37 -3.15 3.34
N GLU A 5 -34.97 -3.27 2.08
CA GLU A 5 -34.04 -4.32 1.63
C GLU A 5 -32.61 -4.04 2.07
N SER A 6 -32.16 -2.78 2.01
CA SER A 6 -30.83 -2.40 2.50
C SER A 6 -30.68 -2.65 4.00
N ILE A 7 -31.69 -2.32 4.81
CA ILE A 7 -31.70 -2.59 6.26
C ILE A 7 -31.61 -4.10 6.55
N GLY A 8 -32.29 -4.94 5.76
CA GLY A 8 -32.23 -6.41 5.88
C GLY A 8 -30.86 -7.01 5.50
N ILE A 9 -30.19 -6.43 4.50
CA ILE A 9 -28.86 -6.86 4.08
C ILE A 9 -27.81 -6.47 5.12
N PHE A 10 -27.83 -5.24 5.65
CA PHE A 10 -26.90 -4.83 6.69
C PHE A 10 -27.05 -5.65 7.98
N SER A 11 -28.29 -6.00 8.36
CA SER A 11 -28.56 -6.84 9.53
C SER A 11 -28.12 -8.29 9.35
N SER A 12 -28.21 -8.84 8.13
CA SER A 12 -27.77 -10.21 7.87
C SER A 12 -26.25 -10.30 7.75
N ALA A 13 -25.61 -9.28 7.16
CA ALA A 13 -24.15 -9.16 7.11
C ALA A 13 -23.55 -9.00 8.52
N SER A 14 -24.14 -8.17 9.39
CA SER A 14 -23.66 -8.01 10.77
C SER A 14 -23.75 -9.31 11.56
N LEU A 15 -24.86 -10.05 11.43
CA LEU A 15 -25.04 -11.37 12.04
C LEU A 15 -24.02 -12.40 11.53
N ALA A 16 -23.73 -12.38 10.23
CA ALA A 16 -22.74 -13.27 9.63
C ALA A 16 -21.33 -12.96 10.15
N VAL A 17 -20.98 -11.67 10.30
CA VAL A 17 -19.70 -11.25 10.90
C VAL A 17 -19.60 -11.69 12.35
N GLU A 18 -20.64 -11.46 13.17
CA GLU A 18 -20.67 -11.91 14.58
C GLU A 18 -20.57 -13.43 14.70
N TYR A 19 -21.24 -14.17 13.82
CA TYR A 19 -21.16 -15.63 13.78
C TYR A 19 -19.74 -16.11 13.43
N VAL A 20 -19.11 -15.52 12.41
CA VAL A 20 -17.73 -15.85 12.05
C VAL A 20 -16.75 -15.48 13.18
N ASP A 21 -16.93 -14.32 13.81
CA ASP A 21 -16.11 -13.88 14.94
C ASP A 21 -16.23 -14.84 16.13
N SER A 22 -17.43 -15.38 16.38
CA SER A 22 -17.66 -16.40 17.41
C SER A 22 -16.98 -17.75 17.17
N LEU A 23 -16.63 -18.05 15.91
CA LEU A 23 -15.93 -19.28 15.52
C LEU A 23 -14.41 -19.14 15.56
N LEU A 24 -13.89 -17.90 15.60
CA LEU A 24 -12.46 -17.63 15.64
C LEU A 24 -11.94 -17.67 17.09
N PRO A 25 -10.74 -18.23 17.32
CA PRO A 25 -10.11 -18.18 18.63
C PRO A 25 -9.77 -16.74 19.02
N GLU A 26 -9.86 -16.41 20.31
CA GLU A 26 -9.50 -15.09 20.83
C GLU A 26 -8.07 -14.72 20.40
N ASN A 27 -7.93 -13.57 19.74
CA ASN A 27 -6.63 -13.08 19.29
C ASN A 27 -5.98 -12.26 20.41
N PRO A 28 -4.87 -12.73 21.02
CA PRO A 28 -4.22 -12.03 22.13
C PRO A 28 -3.64 -10.66 21.72
N LEU A 29 -3.55 -10.37 20.42
CA LEU A 29 -3.10 -9.08 19.89
C LEU A 29 -4.25 -8.10 19.61
N GLN A 30 -5.51 -8.53 19.64
CA GLN A 30 -6.66 -7.70 19.29
C GLN A 30 -6.86 -6.54 20.27
N GLU A 31 -6.87 -6.84 21.57
CA GLU A 31 -6.96 -5.87 22.67
C GLU A 31 -5.84 -4.81 22.61
N PRO A 32 -4.54 -5.17 22.62
CA PRO A 32 -3.47 -4.17 22.58
C PRO A 32 -3.46 -3.37 21.27
N PHE A 33 -3.79 -3.99 20.14
CA PHE A 33 -3.91 -3.28 18.86
C PHE A 33 -5.05 -2.26 18.88
N LYS A 34 -6.24 -2.65 19.36
CA LYS A 34 -7.40 -1.76 19.50
C LYS A 34 -7.08 -0.59 20.41
N ASN A 35 -6.40 -0.83 21.52
CA ASN A 35 -5.99 0.21 22.46
C ASN A 35 -4.98 1.18 21.82
N ALA A 36 -3.99 0.68 21.10
CA ALA A 36 -3.02 1.50 20.37
C ALA A 36 -3.69 2.31 19.23
N TRP A 37 -4.62 1.70 18.50
CA TRP A 37 -5.38 2.34 17.43
C TRP A 37 -6.23 3.49 17.95
N ASN A 38 -6.99 3.25 19.03
CA ASN A 38 -7.80 4.28 19.67
C ASN A 38 -6.93 5.40 20.25
N TYR A 39 -5.80 5.07 20.85
CA TYR A 39 -4.84 6.07 21.33
C TYR A 39 -4.35 6.96 20.18
N MET A 40 -4.00 6.38 19.04
CA MET A 40 -3.56 7.13 17.86
C MET A 40 -4.66 8.07 17.35
N LEU A 41 -5.89 7.57 17.19
CA LEU A 41 -7.01 8.37 16.69
C LEU A 41 -7.40 9.53 17.63
N ASN A 42 -7.26 9.35 18.93
CA ASN A 42 -7.65 10.36 19.92
C ASN A 42 -6.57 11.44 20.14
N ASN A 43 -5.30 11.14 19.84
CA ASN A 43 -4.18 12.06 20.14
C ASN A 43 -3.57 12.73 18.91
N TYR A 44 -3.82 12.23 17.70
CA TYR A 44 -3.24 12.76 16.47
C TYR A 44 -4.31 13.20 15.47
N THR A 45 -3.99 14.25 14.70
CA THR A 45 -4.85 14.70 13.60
C THR A 45 -4.81 13.74 12.42
N LYS A 46 -5.86 13.74 11.59
CA LYS A 46 -5.92 12.95 10.34
C LYS A 46 -4.70 13.19 9.45
N PHE A 47 -4.27 14.45 9.30
CA PHE A 47 -3.08 14.80 8.54
C PHE A 47 -1.80 14.18 9.11
N GLN A 48 -1.63 14.21 10.44
CA GLN A 48 -0.45 13.61 11.08
C GLN A 48 -0.43 12.10 10.92
N ILE A 49 -1.57 11.43 11.10
CA ILE A 49 -1.69 9.97 10.93
C ILE A 49 -1.42 9.60 9.46
N ALA A 50 -2.05 10.30 8.51
CA ALA A 50 -1.90 10.03 7.09
C ALA A 50 -0.47 10.31 6.58
N THR A 51 0.20 11.34 7.10
CA THR A 51 1.55 11.71 6.66
C THR A 51 2.62 10.88 7.36
N TRP A 52 2.68 10.96 8.69
CA TRP A 52 3.73 10.32 9.48
C TRP A 52 3.48 8.82 9.65
N GLY A 53 2.23 8.41 9.84
CA GLY A 53 1.87 6.99 9.91
C GLY A 53 2.22 6.26 8.62
N SER A 54 1.82 6.82 7.46
CA SER A 54 2.17 6.24 6.16
C SER A 54 3.66 6.23 5.89
N LEU A 55 4.39 7.30 6.25
CA LEU A 55 5.85 7.34 6.10
C LEU A 55 6.52 6.23 6.92
N ILE A 56 6.16 6.08 8.20
CA ILE A 56 6.74 5.07 9.08
C ILE A 56 6.44 3.66 8.57
N VAL A 57 5.19 3.37 8.24
CA VAL A 57 4.79 2.05 7.72
C VAL A 57 5.53 1.75 6.43
N HIS A 58 5.60 2.72 5.51
CA HIS A 58 6.32 2.56 4.25
C HIS A 58 7.81 2.29 4.47
N GLU A 59 8.50 3.10 5.26
CA GLU A 59 9.93 2.94 5.52
C GLU A 59 10.23 1.59 6.17
N VAL A 60 9.45 1.21 7.19
CA VAL A 60 9.63 -0.08 7.88
C VAL A 60 9.46 -1.24 6.90
N LEU A 61 8.39 -1.27 6.11
CA LEU A 61 8.15 -2.34 5.15
C LEU A 61 9.20 -2.35 4.05
N TYR A 62 9.57 -1.19 3.52
CA TYR A 62 10.58 -1.06 2.47
C TYR A 62 11.94 -1.59 2.94
N PHE A 63 12.43 -1.13 4.09
CA PHE A 63 13.71 -1.57 4.62
C PHE A 63 13.68 -3.04 5.05
N LEU A 64 12.58 -3.52 5.62
CA LEU A 64 12.41 -4.93 5.98
C LEU A 64 12.50 -5.83 4.75
N PHE A 65 11.83 -5.49 3.65
CA PHE A 65 11.86 -6.28 2.41
C PHE A 65 13.18 -6.16 1.65
N CYS A 66 13.87 -5.02 1.74
CA CYS A 66 15.21 -4.87 1.15
C CYS A 66 16.32 -5.57 1.95
N LEU A 67 16.14 -5.80 3.25
CA LEU A 67 17.17 -6.33 4.14
C LEU A 67 17.68 -7.73 3.73
N PRO A 68 16.82 -8.72 3.38
CA PRO A 68 17.30 -10.01 2.86
C PRO A 68 18.17 -9.86 1.61
N GLY A 69 17.78 -9.00 0.67
CA GLY A 69 18.52 -8.73 -0.55
C GLY A 69 19.89 -8.11 -0.27
N PHE A 70 19.98 -7.21 0.72
CA PHE A 70 21.24 -6.63 1.18
C PHE A 70 22.14 -7.69 1.84
N LEU A 71 21.60 -8.53 2.74
CA LEU A 71 22.36 -9.59 3.40
C LEU A 71 22.96 -10.60 2.41
N PHE A 72 22.22 -10.96 1.37
CA PHE A 72 22.70 -11.90 0.34
C PHE A 72 23.93 -11.39 -0.41
N GLN A 73 24.21 -10.09 -0.43
CA GLN A 73 25.40 -9.54 -1.06
C GLN A 73 26.70 -9.90 -0.31
N PHE A 74 26.61 -10.14 1.00
CA PHE A 74 27.75 -10.48 1.85
C PHE A 74 28.03 -11.99 1.92
N ILE A 75 27.06 -12.82 1.52
CA ILE A 75 27.22 -14.29 1.50
C ILE A 75 28.04 -14.71 0.26
N PRO A 76 29.23 -15.34 0.43
CA PRO A 76 30.10 -15.70 -0.69
C PRO A 76 29.44 -16.63 -1.71
N TYR A 77 28.61 -17.57 -1.24
CA TYR A 77 27.88 -18.52 -2.09
C TYR A 77 26.90 -17.82 -3.06
N MET A 78 26.26 -16.73 -2.62
CA MET A 78 25.25 -16.03 -3.40
C MET A 78 25.85 -15.18 -4.52
N LYS A 79 27.14 -14.81 -4.40
CA LYS A 79 27.86 -14.00 -5.42
C LYS A 79 27.93 -14.69 -6.78
N LYS A 80 27.82 -16.02 -6.85
CA LYS A 80 27.83 -16.77 -8.12
C LYS A 80 26.58 -16.52 -8.98
N PHE A 81 25.46 -16.13 -8.37
CA PHE A 81 24.17 -15.90 -9.04
C PHE A 81 24.00 -14.45 -9.53
N LYS A 82 25.01 -13.60 -9.36
CA LYS A 82 24.96 -12.22 -9.84
C LYS A 82 25.06 -12.14 -11.37
N ILE A 83 24.19 -11.31 -11.96
CA ILE A 83 24.17 -11.01 -13.40
C ILE A 83 25.40 -10.18 -13.79
N GLN A 84 25.73 -9.13 -13.02
CA GLN A 84 26.93 -8.30 -13.23
C GLN A 84 28.06 -8.74 -12.30
N LYS A 85 29.02 -9.53 -12.82
CA LYS A 85 30.16 -10.07 -12.04
C LYS A 85 31.35 -9.11 -11.98
N ASP A 86 31.40 -8.16 -12.92
CA ASP A 86 32.45 -7.17 -13.15
C ASP A 86 32.39 -5.97 -12.19
N LYS A 87 31.26 -5.79 -11.48
CA LYS A 87 31.07 -4.70 -10.51
C LYS A 87 31.02 -5.21 -9.08
N PRO A 88 32.13 -5.15 -8.32
CA PRO A 88 32.12 -5.52 -6.92
C PRO A 88 31.32 -4.50 -6.09
N GLU A 89 30.55 -5.00 -5.13
CA GLU A 89 29.86 -4.17 -4.14
C GLU A 89 30.90 -3.60 -3.18
N THR A 90 31.31 -2.35 -3.40
CA THR A 90 32.14 -1.63 -2.44
C THR A 90 31.24 -0.96 -1.41
N TRP A 91 31.74 -0.86 -0.17
CA TRP A 91 31.02 -0.16 0.91
C TRP A 91 30.73 1.31 0.54
N GLU A 92 31.64 1.97 -0.19
CA GLU A 92 31.47 3.35 -0.64
C GLU A 92 30.30 3.51 -1.61
N ASN A 93 30.14 2.58 -2.56
CA ASN A 93 29.03 2.61 -3.51
C ASN A 93 27.69 2.34 -2.81
N GLN A 94 27.66 1.40 -1.86
CA GLN A 94 26.48 1.12 -1.05
C GLN A 94 26.09 2.34 -0.19
N TRP A 95 27.06 3.01 0.43
CA TRP A 95 26.82 4.23 1.19
C TRP A 95 26.32 5.39 0.32
N LYS A 96 26.87 5.54 -0.89
CA LYS A 96 26.39 6.53 -1.86
C LYS A 96 24.94 6.23 -2.27
N CYS A 97 24.63 4.96 -2.56
CA CYS A 97 23.28 4.51 -2.88
C CYS A 97 22.31 4.81 -1.73
N PHE A 98 22.71 4.46 -0.50
CA PHE A 98 21.91 4.69 0.71
C PHE A 98 21.59 6.17 0.93
N LYS A 99 22.54 7.08 0.70
CA LYS A 99 22.26 8.54 0.80
C LYS A 99 21.24 9.01 -0.23
N VAL A 100 21.35 8.54 -1.48
CA VAL A 100 20.39 8.88 -2.54
C VAL A 100 19.01 8.31 -2.22
N LEU A 101 18.97 7.09 -1.68
CA LEU A 101 17.75 6.45 -1.22
C LEU A 101 17.06 7.28 -0.13
N LEU A 102 17.79 7.68 0.91
CA LEU A 102 17.27 8.54 1.98
C LEU A 102 16.78 9.89 1.44
N PHE A 103 17.53 10.52 0.53
CA PHE A 103 17.10 11.75 -0.11
C PHE A 103 15.78 11.57 -0.87
N ASN A 104 15.62 10.48 -1.63
CA ASN A 104 14.38 10.20 -2.35
C ASN A 104 13.20 9.97 -1.39
N HIS A 105 13.41 9.23 -0.30
CA HIS A 105 12.34 8.94 0.69
C HIS A 105 11.87 10.22 1.41
N PHE A 106 12.81 11.03 1.89
CA PHE A 106 12.45 12.22 2.68
C PHE A 106 12.12 13.45 1.83
N CYS A 107 12.80 13.67 0.70
CA CYS A 107 12.64 14.89 -0.07
C CYS A 107 11.68 14.76 -1.27
N ILE A 108 11.42 13.56 -1.76
CA ILE A 108 10.49 13.34 -2.89
C ILE A 108 9.21 12.67 -2.40
N GLN A 109 9.34 11.60 -1.60
CA GLN A 109 8.19 10.83 -1.16
C GLN A 109 7.37 11.54 -0.07
N LEU A 110 7.98 12.22 0.90
CA LEU A 110 7.19 12.97 1.90
C LEU A 110 6.30 14.06 1.28
N PRO A 111 6.80 14.92 0.36
CA PRO A 111 5.93 15.85 -0.37
C PRO A 111 4.83 15.16 -1.17
N LEU A 112 5.12 14.00 -1.76
CA LEU A 112 4.12 13.21 -2.48
C LEU A 112 3.01 12.73 -1.54
N ILE A 113 3.35 12.17 -0.38
CA ILE A 113 2.38 11.71 0.63
C ILE A 113 1.50 12.88 1.10
N CYS A 114 2.10 14.03 1.42
CA CYS A 114 1.36 15.23 1.79
C CYS A 114 0.41 15.67 0.66
N GLY A 115 0.92 15.69 -0.58
CA GLY A 115 0.14 16.05 -1.77
C GLY A 115 -1.03 15.10 -2.00
N THR A 116 -0.83 13.79 -1.83
CA THR A 116 -1.87 12.77 -1.92
C THR A 116 -2.94 12.99 -0.87
N TYR A 117 -2.59 13.28 0.39
CA TYR A 117 -3.59 13.59 1.44
C TYR A 117 -4.50 14.76 1.05
N TYR A 118 -3.90 15.88 0.60
CA TYR A 118 -4.69 17.04 0.18
C TYR A 118 -5.52 16.76 -1.07
N PHE A 119 -4.98 15.99 -2.01
CA PHE A 119 -5.69 15.59 -3.21
C PHE A 119 -6.91 14.72 -2.87
N THR A 120 -6.76 13.73 -1.99
CA THR A 120 -7.86 12.86 -1.57
C THR A 120 -8.91 13.62 -0.76
N GLU A 121 -8.49 14.51 0.14
CA GLU A 121 -9.43 15.31 0.94
C GLU A 121 -10.28 16.25 0.08
N TYR A 122 -9.70 16.81 -1.00
CA TYR A 122 -10.38 17.81 -1.84
C TYR A 122 -11.13 17.22 -3.04
N PHE A 123 -10.57 16.20 -3.72
CA PHE A 123 -11.08 15.69 -4.98
C PHE A 123 -11.74 14.31 -4.88
N ALA A 124 -11.41 13.51 -3.87
CA ALA A 124 -11.90 12.13 -3.77
C ALA A 124 -11.91 11.62 -2.32
N PRO A 125 -12.85 12.07 -1.46
CA PRO A 125 -13.04 11.47 -0.13
C PRO A 125 -13.42 9.97 -0.20
N PHE A 126 -13.79 9.50 -1.39
CA PHE A 126 -14.21 8.14 -1.75
C PHE A 126 -13.07 7.14 -1.94
N GLY A 127 -11.79 7.54 -1.83
CA GLY A 127 -10.65 6.64 -2.04
C GLY A 127 -10.60 5.41 -1.10
N MET A 128 -11.31 5.46 0.03
CA MET A 128 -11.44 4.31 0.95
C MET A 128 -12.67 3.43 0.66
N GLU A 129 -13.53 3.78 -0.31
CA GLU A 129 -14.69 2.95 -0.67
C GLU A 129 -14.35 1.86 -1.69
N ALA A 130 -13.25 2.00 -2.45
CA ALA A 130 -12.70 0.91 -3.25
C ALA A 130 -12.25 -0.30 -2.39
N GLU A 131 -12.09 -0.12 -1.08
CA GLU A 131 -11.80 -1.20 -0.13
C GLU A 131 -13.00 -2.12 0.15
N TYR A 132 -14.22 -1.73 -0.25
CA TYR A 132 -15.42 -2.58 -0.19
C TYR A 132 -15.65 -3.43 -1.45
N ALA A 133 -14.71 -3.42 -2.40
CA ALA A 133 -14.76 -4.34 -3.53
C ALA A 133 -14.56 -5.79 -3.05
N HIS A 134 -15.41 -6.70 -3.53
CA HIS A 134 -15.29 -8.11 -3.18
C HIS A 134 -13.89 -8.63 -3.60
N PRO A 135 -13.21 -9.51 -2.85
CA PRO A 135 -11.84 -9.95 -3.18
C PRO A 135 -11.68 -10.46 -4.62
N LEU A 136 -12.74 -11.06 -5.18
CA LEU A 136 -12.80 -11.49 -6.58
C LEU A 136 -12.80 -10.31 -7.58
N GLU A 137 -13.50 -9.23 -7.26
CA GLU A 137 -13.52 -8.00 -8.04
C GLU A 137 -12.16 -7.32 -8.02
N THR A 138 -11.50 -7.25 -6.86
CA THR A 138 -10.10 -6.79 -6.74
C THR A 138 -9.15 -7.64 -7.58
N LEU A 139 -9.33 -8.97 -7.60
CA LEU A 139 -8.50 -9.86 -8.40
C LEU A 139 -8.71 -9.65 -9.91
N ILE A 140 -9.96 -9.55 -10.37
CA ILE A 140 -10.31 -9.40 -11.80
C ILE A 140 -9.95 -7.98 -12.31
N LEU A 141 -10.33 -6.93 -11.59
CA LEU A 141 -10.00 -5.55 -11.95
C LEU A 141 -8.51 -5.25 -11.77
N GLY A 142 -7.88 -5.85 -10.75
CA GLY A 142 -6.45 -5.77 -10.49
C GLY A 142 -5.62 -6.48 -11.56
N THR A 143 -6.09 -7.58 -12.14
CA THR A 143 -5.37 -8.22 -13.28
C THR A 143 -5.34 -7.30 -14.50
N GLY A 144 -6.40 -6.54 -14.76
CA GLY A 144 -6.42 -5.55 -15.84
C GLY A 144 -5.33 -4.47 -15.70
N PHE A 145 -4.98 -4.09 -14.46
CA PHE A 145 -3.87 -3.17 -14.19
C PHE A 145 -2.52 -3.76 -14.63
N PHE A 146 -2.24 -5.02 -14.28
CA PHE A 146 -0.97 -5.69 -14.59
C PHE A 146 -0.83 -6.06 -16.07
N ILE A 147 -1.91 -6.42 -16.75
CA ILE A 147 -1.88 -6.78 -18.18
C ILE A 147 -1.41 -5.60 -19.04
N GLY A 148 -1.91 -4.39 -18.78
CA GLY A 148 -1.47 -3.20 -19.51
C GLY A 148 -0.02 -2.82 -19.21
N ILE A 149 0.46 -3.04 -17.97
CA ILE A 149 1.89 -2.88 -17.65
C ILE A 149 2.73 -3.87 -18.47
N MET A 150 2.33 -5.14 -18.54
CA MET A 150 3.10 -6.15 -19.31
C MET A 150 3.12 -5.89 -20.82
N LEU A 151 2.08 -5.25 -21.38
CA LEU A 151 1.98 -4.99 -22.83
C LEU A 151 2.54 -3.62 -23.25
N LEU A 152 2.54 -2.62 -22.37
CA LEU A 152 2.91 -1.23 -22.70
C LEU A 152 4.23 -0.77 -22.05
N CYS A 153 4.91 -1.64 -21.30
CA CYS A 153 6.13 -1.33 -20.55
C CYS A 153 7.35 -0.91 -21.38
N ASP A 154 7.30 -0.98 -22.71
CA ASP A 154 8.42 -0.59 -23.57
C ASP A 154 8.71 0.93 -23.49
N HIS A 155 7.69 1.73 -23.15
CA HIS A 155 7.82 3.17 -22.98
C HIS A 155 7.15 3.67 -21.71
N VAL A 156 7.94 4.32 -20.86
CA VAL A 156 7.51 4.93 -19.58
C VAL A 156 6.29 5.84 -19.75
N ILE A 157 6.19 6.58 -20.86
CA ILE A 157 5.05 7.48 -21.13
C ILE A 157 3.74 6.70 -21.31
N LEU A 158 3.77 5.58 -22.04
CA LEU A 158 2.59 4.73 -22.25
C LEU A 158 2.16 4.05 -20.96
N LEU A 159 3.12 3.65 -20.12
CA LEU A 159 2.85 3.13 -18.78
C LEU A 159 2.13 4.17 -17.90
N TRP A 160 2.62 5.41 -17.84
CA TRP A 160 1.96 6.47 -17.05
C TRP A 160 0.59 6.86 -17.60
N ALA A 161 0.42 6.90 -18.93
CA ALA A 161 -0.86 7.15 -19.55
C ALA A 161 -1.89 6.05 -19.21
N TRP A 162 -1.48 4.78 -19.29
CA TRP A 162 -2.31 3.63 -18.92
C TRP A 162 -2.73 3.68 -17.44
N VAL A 163 -1.77 3.90 -16.54
CA VAL A 163 -2.05 4.01 -15.10
C VAL A 163 -3.04 5.14 -14.82
N THR A 164 -2.88 6.30 -15.48
CA THR A 164 -3.79 7.44 -15.32
C THR A 164 -5.22 7.11 -15.78
N ILE A 165 -5.37 6.47 -16.94
CA ILE A 165 -6.69 6.05 -17.45
C ILE A 165 -7.37 5.08 -16.49
N ARG A 166 -6.64 4.07 -15.99
CA ARG A 166 -7.19 3.09 -15.04
C ARG A 166 -7.57 3.71 -13.69
N LEU A 167 -6.80 4.68 -13.22
CA LEU A 167 -7.15 5.44 -12.01
C LEU A 167 -8.44 6.25 -12.21
N ILE A 168 -8.62 6.90 -13.37
CA ILE A 168 -9.84 7.64 -13.70
C ILE A 168 -11.05 6.70 -13.81
N GLU A 169 -10.91 5.56 -14.48
CA GLU A 169 -11.97 4.55 -14.60
C GLU A 169 -12.39 4.02 -13.23
N THR A 170 -11.42 3.78 -12.33
CA THR A 170 -11.71 3.36 -10.96
C THR A 170 -12.53 4.42 -10.23
N VAL A 171 -12.17 5.70 -10.38
CA VAL A 171 -12.91 6.83 -9.80
C VAL A 171 -14.33 6.94 -10.36
N ASP A 172 -14.53 6.72 -11.66
CA ASP A 172 -15.85 6.83 -12.32
C ASP A 172 -16.80 5.69 -11.91
N VAL A 173 -16.28 4.46 -11.79
CA VAL A 173 -17.08 3.29 -11.38
C VAL A 173 -17.54 3.38 -9.92
N HIS A 174 -16.76 4.04 -9.06
CA HIS A 174 -17.02 4.13 -7.62
C HIS A 174 -17.59 5.51 -7.21
N ARG A 175 -18.09 6.29 -8.17
CA ARG A 175 -18.83 7.54 -7.94
C ARG A 175 -20.34 7.31 -7.95
#